data_AF-A0A1L9RW06-F1
#
_entry.id   AF-A0A1L9RW06-F1
#
_cell.length_a   1.000
_cell.length_b   1.000
_cell.length_c   1.000
_cell.angle_alpha   90.00
_cell.angle_beta   90.00
_cell.angle_gamma   90.00
#
_symmetry.space_group_name_H-M   'P 1'
#
loop_
_entity.id
_entity.type
_entity.pdbx_description
1 polymer ?
#
loop_
_entity_poly.entity_id
_entity_poly.type
_entity_poly.pdbx_seq_one_letter_code
_entity_poly.pdbx_strand_id
1 'polypeptide(L)'
;MAAPSKYDDYDFPTTVSEPQPGHPGHTTPEQDSKVQQLREELEKEGYTERLDTLTILRFLRARKFDVALAKAMFVECEKWRKEFGTDDLPRTFEYPEKAQISAFYPQYYHKTDKDGRPVYIEKLGKIDLAAMEKITSSERMLQNLVTEYEKLADPRLPACSRKSGNLQETCCTIMDLKGVSLTSAPSVYGYLKQASGVSQNYYPERLGKLYLINAPWGFSTVFSMVKSFLDPVTVKKIHVLNSSYGKELLAQVPKENLPKEFGGTCECPGGCELSDEGPWQEAEWAKPPKWATPKEEQNVIKNEDPGLEKKDEEAQETSQPTA
;
A
#
# COMPACT_ATOMS: atom_id res chain seq x y z
N MET A 1 19.48 8.70 -11.63
CA MET A 1 18.84 9.03 -10.35
C MET A 1 18.91 10.52 -10.18
N ALA A 2 17.75 11.18 -10.24
CA ALA A 2 17.59 12.52 -9.72
C ALA A 2 18.17 12.64 -8.30
N ALA A 3 18.62 13.83 -7.92
CA ALA A 3 19.03 14.10 -6.55
C ALA A 3 17.88 13.75 -5.57
N PRO A 4 18.18 13.18 -4.40
CA PRO A 4 17.16 12.84 -3.40
C PRO A 4 16.37 14.09 -3.01
N SER A 5 15.05 13.96 -2.98
CA SER A 5 14.13 15.03 -2.62
C SER A 5 14.16 15.29 -1.11
N LYS A 6 13.84 16.51 -0.66
CA LYS A 6 13.63 16.80 0.78
C LYS A 6 12.49 15.97 1.40
N TYR A 7 11.61 15.40 0.57
CA TYR A 7 10.53 14.52 0.99
C TYR A 7 10.95 13.04 1.08
N ASP A 8 12.13 12.68 0.56
CA ASP A 8 12.62 11.30 0.56
C ASP A 8 13.28 10.97 1.90
N ASP A 9 12.46 10.49 2.83
CA ASP A 9 12.87 10.03 4.16
C ASP A 9 12.48 8.55 4.33
N TYR A 10 13.27 7.69 3.68
CA TYR A 10 13.11 6.23 3.72
C TYR A 10 14.22 5.60 4.55
N ASP A 11 13.83 4.73 5.46
CA ASP A 11 14.73 3.93 6.29
C ASP A 11 14.68 2.43 5.91
N PHE A 12 14.34 2.18 4.65
CA PHE A 12 14.24 0.88 3.99
C PHE A 12 14.73 1.00 2.54
N PRO A 13 15.08 -0.11 1.87
CA PRO A 13 15.54 -0.09 0.49
C PRO A 13 14.54 0.54 -0.48
N THR A 14 15.01 1.36 -1.42
CA THR A 14 14.18 2.15 -2.34
C THR A 14 14.26 1.68 -3.80
N THR A 15 14.94 0.56 -4.07
CA THR A 15 15.05 -0.05 -5.40
C THR A 15 14.31 -1.38 -5.42
N VAL A 16 13.45 -1.60 -6.42
CA VAL A 16 12.74 -2.88 -6.57
C VAL A 16 13.69 -3.99 -7.04
N SER A 17 13.37 -5.26 -6.74
CA SER A 17 14.20 -6.41 -7.15
C SER A 17 14.15 -6.70 -8.66
N GLU A 18 12.98 -6.55 -9.28
CA GLU A 18 12.79 -6.78 -10.72
C GLU A 18 12.96 -5.49 -11.51
N PRO A 19 13.86 -5.45 -12.51
CA PRO A 19 14.11 -4.25 -13.31
C PRO A 19 12.96 -3.98 -14.29
N GLN A 20 11.92 -3.30 -13.80
CA GLN A 20 10.78 -2.90 -14.61
C GLN A 20 10.83 -1.39 -14.92
N PRO A 21 10.73 -0.96 -16.20
CA PRO A 21 10.81 0.45 -16.57
C PRO A 21 9.84 1.33 -15.78
N GLY A 22 10.33 2.47 -15.30
CA GLY A 22 9.54 3.43 -14.52
C GLY A 22 9.30 3.06 -13.05
N HIS A 23 9.86 1.93 -12.58
CA HIS A 23 9.87 1.60 -11.17
C HIS A 23 11.10 2.19 -10.46
N PRO A 24 11.05 2.35 -9.13
CA PRO A 24 12.16 2.88 -8.34
C PRO A 24 13.47 2.11 -8.58
N GLY A 25 14.54 2.85 -8.90
CA GLY A 25 15.84 2.29 -9.31
C GLY A 25 15.97 1.95 -10.80
N HIS A 26 14.88 2.03 -11.58
CA HIS A 26 14.83 1.68 -13.00
C HIS A 26 14.08 2.73 -13.85
N THR A 27 14.21 4.00 -13.47
CA THR A 27 13.68 5.15 -14.22
C THR A 27 14.67 5.66 -15.27
N THR A 28 14.15 6.20 -16.37
CA THR A 28 14.96 6.97 -17.34
C THR A 28 15.13 8.42 -16.88
N PRO A 29 16.10 9.19 -17.41
CA PRO A 29 16.22 10.62 -17.12
C PRO A 29 14.95 11.42 -17.40
N GLU A 30 14.19 11.06 -18.45
CA GLU A 30 12.90 11.68 -18.78
C GLU A 30 11.84 11.38 -17.72
N GLN A 31 11.83 10.16 -17.18
CA GLN A 31 10.92 9.78 -16.09
C GLN A 31 11.29 10.49 -14.78
N ASP A 32 12.58 10.59 -14.47
CA ASP A 32 13.11 11.35 -13.33
C ASP A 32 12.70 12.84 -13.42
N SER A 33 12.78 13.43 -14.62
CA SER A 33 12.33 14.82 -14.86
C SER A 33 10.83 14.99 -14.63
N LYS A 34 10.00 14.01 -15.02
CA LYS A 34 8.55 14.04 -14.76
C LYS A 34 8.20 13.92 -13.27
N VAL A 35 8.98 13.19 -12.49
CA VAL A 35 8.84 13.15 -11.02
C VAL A 35 9.07 14.54 -10.44
N GLN A 36 10.14 15.23 -10.88
CA GLN A 36 10.43 16.59 -10.44
C GLN A 36 9.32 17.57 -10.87
N GLN A 37 8.91 17.52 -12.13
CA GLN A 37 7.85 18.37 -12.66
C GLN A 37 6.54 18.23 -11.86
N LEU A 38 6.07 16.99 -11.65
CA LEU A 38 4.83 16.75 -10.92
C LEU A 38 4.94 17.26 -9.47
N ARG A 39 6.09 17.03 -8.82
CA ARG A 39 6.33 17.53 -7.46
C ARG A 39 6.27 19.05 -7.39
N GLU A 40 6.98 19.75 -8.27
CA GLU A 40 6.97 21.21 -8.30
C GLU A 40 5.58 21.79 -8.58
N GLU A 41 4.81 21.16 -9.47
CA GLU A 41 3.43 21.56 -9.75
C GLU A 41 2.51 21.40 -8.54
N LEU A 42 2.70 20.35 -7.73
CA LEU A 42 1.95 20.13 -6.50
C LEU A 42 2.40 21.09 -5.38
N GLU A 43 3.69 21.36 -5.24
CA GLU A 43 4.21 22.35 -4.28
C GLU A 43 3.67 23.75 -4.57
N LYS A 44 3.60 24.14 -5.85
CA LYS A 44 3.00 25.43 -6.28
C LYS A 44 1.52 25.55 -5.91
N GLU A 45 0.82 24.43 -5.79
CA GLU A 45 -0.58 24.38 -5.33
C GLU A 45 -0.71 24.23 -3.81
N GLY A 46 0.41 24.23 -3.07
CA GLY A 46 0.43 24.22 -1.61
C GLY A 46 0.39 22.83 -0.98
N TYR A 47 0.57 21.76 -1.75
CA TYR A 47 0.72 20.41 -1.21
C TYR A 47 2.10 20.24 -0.57
N THR A 48 2.15 19.61 0.60
CA THR A 48 3.39 19.42 1.39
C THR A 48 3.58 18.00 1.89
N GLU A 49 2.57 17.14 1.77
CA GLU A 49 2.61 15.75 2.22
C GLU A 49 2.64 14.79 1.02
N ARG A 50 3.20 13.58 1.22
CA ARG A 50 3.20 12.49 0.21
C ARG A 50 3.83 12.88 -1.14
N LEU A 51 4.74 13.85 -1.13
CA LEU A 51 5.53 14.30 -2.28
C LEU A 51 6.86 13.55 -2.43
N ASP A 52 7.00 12.46 -1.69
CA ASP A 52 8.13 11.54 -1.76
C ASP A 52 8.18 10.86 -3.14
N THR A 53 9.39 10.56 -3.60
CA THR A 53 9.66 10.01 -4.93
C THR A 53 8.89 8.71 -5.18
N LEU A 54 8.78 7.81 -4.20
CA LEU A 54 8.06 6.54 -4.36
C LEU A 54 6.56 6.75 -4.59
N THR A 55 5.93 7.68 -3.86
CA THR A 55 4.51 8.00 -4.06
C THR A 55 4.27 8.68 -5.40
N ILE A 56 5.06 9.70 -5.73
CA ILE A 56 4.94 10.41 -7.01
C ILE A 56 5.11 9.44 -8.18
N LEU A 57 6.06 8.50 -8.11
CA LEU A 57 6.24 7.46 -9.12
C LEU A 57 5.02 6.55 -9.28
N ARG A 58 4.33 6.15 -8.20
CA ARG A 58 3.10 5.35 -8.29
C ARG A 58 1.99 6.08 -9.05
N PHE A 59 1.78 7.37 -8.78
CA PHE A 59 0.79 8.18 -9.49
C PHE A 59 1.17 8.36 -10.97
N LEU A 60 2.45 8.61 -11.27
CA LEU A 60 2.93 8.70 -12.65
C LEU A 60 2.74 7.38 -13.39
N ARG A 61 3.14 6.23 -12.81
CA ARG A 61 2.94 4.91 -13.43
C ARG A 61 1.47 4.63 -13.73
N ALA A 62 0.59 4.91 -12.78
CA ALA A 62 -0.86 4.73 -12.94
C ALA A 62 -1.48 5.58 -14.06
N ARG A 63 -0.79 6.62 -14.51
CA ARG A 63 -1.19 7.49 -15.62
C ARG A 63 -0.16 7.50 -16.76
N LYS A 64 0.63 6.42 -16.91
CA LYS A 64 1.58 6.22 -18.00
C LYS A 64 2.57 7.38 -18.16
N PHE A 65 3.00 7.97 -17.05
CA PHE A 65 3.86 9.15 -16.96
C PHE A 65 3.26 10.39 -17.66
N ASP A 66 1.94 10.51 -17.75
CA ASP A 66 1.28 11.78 -18.07
C ASP A 66 1.17 12.62 -16.80
N VAL A 67 1.91 13.74 -16.76
CA VAL A 67 2.02 14.58 -15.56
C VAL A 67 0.68 15.24 -15.22
N ALA A 68 -0.07 15.72 -16.20
CA ALA A 68 -1.35 16.38 -15.98
C ALA A 68 -2.39 15.41 -15.41
N LEU A 69 -2.47 14.19 -15.97
CA LEU A 69 -3.38 13.16 -15.47
C LEU A 69 -2.95 12.63 -14.09
N ALA A 70 -1.65 12.48 -13.85
CA ALA A 70 -1.11 12.07 -12.55
C ALA A 70 -1.39 13.12 -11.47
N LYS A 71 -1.23 14.40 -11.79
CA LYS A 71 -1.58 15.52 -10.92
C LYS A 71 -3.05 15.53 -10.57
N ALA A 72 -3.94 15.42 -11.56
CA ALA A 72 -5.39 15.36 -11.33
C ALA A 72 -5.75 14.18 -10.40
N MET A 73 -5.15 13.01 -10.61
CA MET A 73 -5.35 11.85 -9.74
C MET A 73 -4.83 12.09 -8.31
N PHE A 74 -3.67 12.73 -8.15
CA PHE A 74 -3.11 13.07 -6.84
C PHE A 74 -4.01 14.04 -6.09
N VAL A 75 -4.42 15.14 -6.74
CA VAL A 75 -5.30 16.16 -6.16
C VAL A 75 -6.63 15.56 -5.68
N GLU A 76 -7.26 14.72 -6.50
CA GLU A 76 -8.51 14.03 -6.11
C GLU A 76 -8.28 13.04 -4.96
N CYS A 77 -7.12 12.38 -4.91
CA CYS A 77 -6.75 11.52 -3.77
C CYS A 77 -6.60 12.33 -2.48
N GLU A 78 -5.86 13.45 -2.51
CA GLU A 78 -5.68 14.32 -1.35
C GLU A 78 -7.00 14.91 -0.85
N LYS A 79 -7.89 15.28 -1.77
CA LYS A 79 -9.25 15.73 -1.43
C LYS A 79 -10.03 14.61 -0.74
N TRP A 80 -10.07 13.41 -1.32
CA TRP A 80 -10.75 12.26 -0.73
C TRP A 80 -10.18 11.90 0.65
N ARG A 81 -8.86 11.90 0.83
CA ARG A 81 -8.22 11.61 2.13
C ARG A 81 -8.71 12.55 3.22
N LYS A 82 -8.83 13.85 2.91
CA LYS A 82 -9.37 14.86 3.83
C LYS A 82 -10.85 14.62 4.13
N GLU A 83 -11.67 14.37 3.10
CA GLU A 83 -13.12 14.14 3.25
C GLU A 83 -13.44 12.85 4.01
N PHE A 84 -12.65 11.78 3.80
CA PHE A 84 -12.83 10.48 4.43
C PHE A 84 -12.18 10.38 5.82
N GLY A 85 -11.29 11.31 6.18
CA GLY A 85 -10.54 11.28 7.44
C GLY A 85 -9.41 10.22 7.46
N THR A 86 -8.87 9.86 6.29
CA THR A 86 -7.97 8.72 6.11
C THR A 86 -6.72 8.78 6.98
N ASP A 87 -6.12 9.95 7.15
CA ASP A 87 -4.85 10.12 7.87
C ASP A 87 -4.93 9.82 9.37
N ASP A 88 -6.14 9.87 9.95
CA ASP A 88 -6.38 9.62 11.38
C ASP A 88 -6.84 8.18 11.64
N LEU A 89 -7.44 7.50 10.65
CA LEU A 89 -8.04 6.18 10.82
C LEU A 89 -7.12 5.14 11.48
N PRO A 90 -5.83 4.99 11.11
CA PRO A 90 -4.95 4.02 11.77
C PRO A 90 -4.80 4.23 13.29
N ARG A 91 -5.00 5.46 13.76
CA ARG A 91 -4.94 5.84 15.18
C ARG A 91 -6.31 5.74 15.86
N THR A 92 -7.38 6.12 15.18
CA THR A 92 -8.68 6.38 15.81
C THR A 92 -9.74 5.33 15.52
N PHE A 93 -9.58 4.54 14.46
CA PHE A 93 -10.59 3.56 14.07
C PHE A 93 -10.43 2.24 14.83
N GLU A 94 -11.39 1.98 15.72
CA GLU A 94 -11.53 0.69 16.38
C GLU A 94 -12.57 -0.18 15.67
N TYR A 95 -12.24 -1.46 15.49
CA TYR A 95 -13.10 -2.44 14.86
C TYR A 95 -13.34 -3.66 15.78
N PRO A 96 -13.98 -3.46 16.95
CA PRO A 96 -14.19 -4.52 17.93
C PRO A 96 -15.01 -5.69 17.36
N GLU A 97 -15.84 -5.46 16.35
CA GLU A 97 -16.61 -6.49 15.67
C GLU A 97 -15.80 -7.34 14.67
N LYS A 98 -14.50 -7.08 14.46
CA LYS A 98 -13.65 -7.76 13.45
C LYS A 98 -13.77 -9.27 13.52
N ALA A 99 -13.73 -9.86 14.71
CA ALA A 99 -13.83 -11.30 14.90
C ALA A 99 -15.19 -11.87 14.46
N GLN A 100 -16.28 -11.15 14.72
CA GLN A 100 -17.63 -11.56 14.30
C GLN A 100 -17.79 -11.41 12.79
N ILE A 101 -17.29 -10.32 12.22
CA ILE A 101 -17.32 -10.08 10.78
C ILE A 101 -16.47 -11.08 10.02
N SER A 102 -15.31 -11.49 10.55
CA SER A 102 -14.42 -12.48 9.93
C SER A 102 -15.10 -13.83 9.71
N ALA A 103 -16.16 -14.18 10.47
CA ALA A 103 -16.94 -15.38 10.21
C ALA A 103 -17.69 -15.34 8.86
N PHE A 104 -18.12 -14.16 8.43
CA PHE A 104 -18.87 -13.91 7.20
C PHE A 104 -17.99 -13.39 6.07
N TYR A 105 -17.00 -12.55 6.38
CA TYR A 105 -16.09 -11.99 5.39
C TYR A 105 -14.65 -11.97 5.91
N PRO A 106 -13.97 -13.12 5.86
CA PRO A 106 -12.56 -13.20 6.24
C PRO A 106 -11.70 -12.36 5.31
N GLN A 107 -11.01 -11.38 5.90
CA GLN A 107 -10.08 -10.46 5.25
C GLN A 107 -8.88 -10.26 6.17
N TYR A 108 -7.68 -10.61 5.72
CA TYR A 108 -6.50 -10.55 6.57
C TYR A 108 -5.18 -10.52 5.80
N TYR A 109 -4.17 -9.88 6.38
CA TYR A 109 -2.78 -10.05 5.98
C TYR A 109 -2.16 -11.20 6.76
N HIS A 110 -1.29 -11.97 6.10
CA HIS A 110 -0.58 -13.05 6.73
C HIS A 110 0.75 -13.34 6.02
N LYS A 111 1.85 -12.96 6.67
CA LYS A 111 3.23 -13.21 6.25
C LYS A 111 3.51 -12.68 4.85
N THR A 112 4.45 -13.30 4.13
CA THR A 112 4.92 -12.84 2.82
C THR A 112 4.98 -13.94 1.78
N ASP A 113 4.90 -13.54 0.52
CA ASP A 113 5.24 -14.39 -0.62
C ASP A 113 6.76 -14.53 -0.79
N LYS A 114 7.21 -15.30 -1.78
CA LYS A 114 8.63 -15.54 -2.07
C LYS A 114 9.36 -14.31 -2.61
N ASP A 115 8.62 -13.31 -3.08
CA ASP A 115 9.19 -12.05 -3.57
C ASP A 115 9.28 -11.00 -2.44
N GLY A 116 8.80 -11.33 -1.24
CA GLY A 116 8.82 -10.46 -0.05
C GLY A 116 7.55 -9.64 0.16
N ARG A 117 6.53 -9.78 -0.69
CA ARG A 117 5.28 -9.00 -0.60
C ARG A 117 4.42 -9.51 0.55
N PRO A 118 3.75 -8.62 1.33
CA PRO A 118 2.69 -9.03 2.25
C PRO A 118 1.63 -9.85 1.51
N VAL A 119 1.24 -11.01 2.05
CA VAL A 119 0.13 -11.80 1.49
C VAL A 119 -1.17 -11.32 2.11
N TYR A 120 -2.10 -10.88 1.26
CA TYR A 120 -3.47 -10.54 1.63
C TYR A 120 -4.41 -11.68 1.22
N ILE A 121 -5.28 -12.12 2.12
CA ILE A 121 -6.23 -13.21 1.88
C ILE A 121 -7.63 -12.70 2.12
N GLU A 122 -8.52 -13.00 1.17
CA GLU A 122 -9.93 -12.64 1.24
C GLU A 122 -10.82 -13.79 0.74
N LYS A 123 -11.90 -14.09 1.46
CA LYS A 123 -12.85 -15.17 1.09
C LYS A 123 -14.22 -14.62 0.73
N LEU A 124 -14.45 -14.37 -0.56
CA LEU A 124 -15.69 -13.77 -1.06
C LEU A 124 -16.90 -14.70 -0.94
N GLY A 125 -16.71 -16.01 -1.06
CA GLY A 125 -17.82 -16.95 -1.05
C GLY A 125 -18.47 -17.19 0.31
N LYS A 126 -17.94 -16.57 1.38
CA LYS A 126 -18.58 -16.56 2.70
C LYS A 126 -19.47 -15.34 2.94
N ILE A 127 -19.39 -14.32 2.09
CA ILE A 127 -20.05 -13.03 2.34
C ILE A 127 -21.56 -13.22 2.50
N ASP A 128 -22.06 -12.78 3.64
CA ASP A 128 -23.47 -12.64 3.94
C ASP A 128 -23.73 -11.21 4.40
N LEU A 129 -24.02 -10.31 3.45
CA LEU A 129 -24.25 -8.90 3.76
C LEU A 129 -25.43 -8.71 4.72
N ALA A 130 -26.47 -9.53 4.62
CA ALA A 130 -27.65 -9.42 5.49
C ALA A 130 -27.34 -9.80 6.94
N ALA A 131 -26.42 -10.75 7.16
CA ALA A 131 -25.89 -11.04 8.50
C ALA A 131 -24.94 -9.94 8.98
N MET A 132 -24.08 -9.43 8.09
CA MET A 132 -23.08 -8.42 8.42
C MET A 132 -23.70 -7.06 8.75
N GLU A 133 -24.76 -6.65 8.06
CA GLU A 133 -25.51 -5.40 8.33
C GLU A 133 -26.16 -5.38 9.72
N LYS A 134 -26.30 -6.54 10.37
CA LYS A 134 -26.77 -6.62 11.77
C LYS A 134 -25.66 -6.39 12.78
N ILE A 135 -24.40 -6.43 12.34
CA ILE A 135 -23.20 -6.39 13.18
C ILE A 135 -22.41 -5.09 12.94
N THR A 136 -22.31 -4.66 11.68
CA THR A 136 -21.55 -3.49 11.25
C THR A 136 -22.28 -2.75 10.12
N SER A 137 -21.66 -1.68 9.61
CA SER A 137 -22.17 -0.92 8.46
C SER A 137 -21.18 -0.96 7.29
N SER A 138 -21.67 -0.73 6.07
CA SER A 138 -20.83 -0.58 4.88
C SER A 138 -19.76 0.50 5.04
N GLU A 139 -20.09 1.59 5.75
CA GLU A 139 -19.14 2.66 6.08
C GLU A 139 -18.00 2.14 6.96
N ARG A 140 -18.31 1.39 8.02
CA ARG A 140 -17.29 0.82 8.92
C ARG A 140 -16.44 -0.24 8.21
N MET A 141 -17.03 -1.01 7.30
CA MET A 141 -16.27 -1.94 6.44
C MET A 141 -15.30 -1.21 5.52
N LEU A 142 -15.72 -0.08 4.91
CA LEU A 142 -14.83 0.77 4.11
C LEU A 142 -13.74 1.43 4.97
N GLN A 143 -14.06 1.90 6.18
CA GLN A 143 -13.07 2.41 7.13
C GLN A 143 -12.05 1.33 7.52
N ASN A 144 -12.49 0.08 7.73
CA ASN A 144 -11.60 -1.05 7.95
C ASN A 144 -10.69 -1.32 6.74
N LEU A 145 -11.25 -1.34 5.52
CA LEU A 145 -10.46 -1.50 4.29
C LEU A 145 -9.38 -0.42 4.15
N VAL A 146 -9.75 0.85 4.34
CA VAL A 146 -8.84 1.99 4.25
C VAL A 146 -7.78 1.91 5.36
N THR A 147 -8.17 1.58 6.59
CA THR A 147 -7.24 1.36 7.71
C THR A 147 -6.22 0.26 7.39
N GLU A 148 -6.65 -0.85 6.79
CA GLU A 148 -5.75 -1.93 6.37
C GLU A 148 -4.84 -1.52 5.21
N TYR A 149 -5.27 -0.62 4.33
CA TYR A 149 -4.40 -0.03 3.29
C TYR A 149 -3.37 0.95 3.84
N GLU A 150 -3.74 1.79 4.80
CA GLU A 150 -2.78 2.65 5.48
C GLU A 150 -1.76 1.82 6.26
N LYS A 151 -2.20 0.75 6.95
CA LYS A 151 -1.30 -0.21 7.60
C LYS A 151 -0.44 -0.99 6.60
N LEU A 152 -0.97 -1.30 5.40
CA LEU A 152 -0.18 -1.86 4.31
C LEU A 152 0.95 -0.89 3.94
N ALA A 153 0.62 0.38 3.68
CA ALA A 153 1.57 1.40 3.30
C ALA A 153 2.64 1.63 4.39
N ASP A 154 2.25 1.58 5.66
CA ASP A 154 3.13 1.71 6.82
C ASP A 154 2.45 1.07 8.05
N PRO A 155 3.00 0.01 8.69
CA PRO A 155 4.39 -0.46 8.60
C PRO A 155 4.64 -1.68 7.72
N ARG A 156 3.63 -2.29 7.08
CA ARG A 156 3.82 -3.60 6.41
C ARG A 156 4.84 -3.56 5.28
N LEU A 157 4.66 -2.68 4.29
CA LEU A 157 5.56 -2.57 3.15
C LEU A 157 6.98 -2.12 3.55
N PRO A 158 7.18 -1.13 4.44
CA PRO A 158 8.50 -0.80 4.98
C PRO A 158 9.19 -1.99 5.64
N ALA A 159 8.51 -2.71 6.54
CA ALA A 159 9.09 -3.86 7.23
C ALA A 159 9.45 -5.00 6.26
N CYS A 160 8.56 -5.29 5.31
CA CYS A 160 8.83 -6.23 4.23
C CYS A 160 10.05 -5.82 3.38
N SER A 161 10.20 -4.53 3.10
CA SER A 161 11.33 -4.01 2.33
C SER A 161 12.65 -4.17 3.07
N ARG A 162 12.67 -3.95 4.39
CA ARG A 162 13.85 -4.19 5.23
C ARG A 162 14.23 -5.67 5.22
N LYS A 163 13.25 -6.56 5.41
CA LYS A 163 13.47 -8.02 5.45
C LYS A 163 13.95 -8.60 4.12
N SER A 164 13.39 -8.14 3.00
CA SER A 164 13.73 -8.65 1.67
C SER A 164 15.00 -8.01 1.08
N GLY A 165 15.50 -6.94 1.68
CA GLY A 165 16.67 -6.20 1.19
C GLY A 165 16.41 -5.40 -0.09
N ASN A 166 15.15 -5.26 -0.52
CA ASN A 166 14.74 -4.50 -1.70
C ASN A 166 13.36 -3.88 -1.48
N LEU A 167 12.99 -2.89 -2.30
CA LEU A 167 11.74 -2.18 -2.14
C LEU A 167 10.52 -3.07 -2.41
N GLN A 168 9.61 -3.12 -1.46
CA GLN A 168 8.29 -3.72 -1.58
C GLN A 168 7.24 -2.61 -1.66
N GLU A 169 6.66 -2.40 -2.85
CA GLU A 169 5.58 -1.40 -3.04
C GLU A 169 4.18 -2.02 -3.07
N THR A 170 4.10 -3.36 -3.15
CA THR A 170 2.89 -4.10 -3.52
C THR A 170 2.61 -5.29 -2.60
N CYS A 171 1.35 -5.74 -2.57
CA CYS A 171 0.94 -6.98 -1.92
C CYS A 171 0.69 -8.13 -2.93
N CYS A 172 0.68 -9.36 -2.41
CA CYS A 172 0.22 -10.56 -3.11
C CYS A 172 -1.16 -10.94 -2.57
N THR A 173 -2.21 -10.87 -3.39
CA THR A 173 -3.58 -11.15 -2.96
C THR A 173 -4.00 -12.56 -3.37
N ILE A 174 -4.56 -13.32 -2.44
CA ILE A 174 -5.26 -14.58 -2.68
C ILE A 174 -6.74 -14.35 -2.39
N MET A 175 -7.58 -14.51 -3.41
CA MET A 175 -9.01 -14.34 -3.32
C MET A 175 -9.70 -15.70 -3.53
N ASP A 176 -10.32 -16.20 -2.46
CA ASP A 176 -11.06 -17.46 -2.48
C ASP A 176 -12.52 -17.23 -2.88
N LEU A 177 -12.89 -17.82 -4.02
CA LEU A 177 -14.24 -17.74 -4.58
C LEU A 177 -15.11 -18.95 -4.21
N LYS A 178 -14.63 -19.85 -3.34
CA LYS A 178 -15.40 -21.01 -2.89
C LYS A 178 -16.69 -20.57 -2.20
N GLY A 179 -17.83 -20.90 -2.80
CA GLY A 179 -19.15 -20.52 -2.29
C GLY A 179 -19.78 -19.33 -3.02
N VAL A 180 -19.02 -18.62 -3.87
CA VAL A 180 -19.59 -17.59 -4.76
C VAL A 180 -20.52 -18.25 -5.76
N SER A 181 -21.78 -17.82 -5.76
CA SER A 181 -22.80 -18.27 -6.71
C SER A 181 -23.24 -17.11 -7.61
N LEU A 182 -23.73 -17.43 -8.81
CA LEU A 182 -24.33 -16.42 -9.70
C LEU A 182 -25.55 -15.74 -9.06
N THR A 183 -26.18 -16.37 -8.07
CA THR A 183 -27.34 -15.82 -7.33
C THR A 183 -26.93 -14.85 -6.21
N SER A 184 -25.75 -15.01 -5.61
CA SER A 184 -25.23 -14.14 -4.55
C SER A 184 -24.32 -13.02 -5.07
N ALA A 185 -23.70 -13.18 -6.25
CA ALA A 185 -22.83 -12.16 -6.83
C ALA A 185 -23.48 -10.76 -6.97
N PRO A 186 -24.76 -10.62 -7.36
CA PRO A 186 -25.40 -9.31 -7.44
C PRO A 186 -25.55 -8.59 -6.10
N SER A 187 -25.76 -9.31 -4.99
CA SER A 187 -25.95 -8.67 -3.68
C SER A 187 -24.66 -8.03 -3.17
N VAL A 188 -23.51 -8.64 -3.45
CA VAL A 188 -22.19 -8.13 -3.04
C VAL A 188 -21.57 -7.13 -4.01
N TYR A 189 -22.10 -7.03 -5.24
CA TYR A 189 -21.57 -6.20 -6.31
C TYR A 189 -21.36 -4.73 -5.91
N GLY A 190 -22.34 -4.13 -5.22
CA GLY A 190 -22.29 -2.73 -4.81
C GLY A 190 -21.12 -2.43 -3.88
N TYR A 191 -20.95 -3.25 -2.86
CA TYR A 191 -19.82 -3.13 -1.92
C TYR A 191 -18.48 -3.36 -2.62
N LEU A 192 -18.35 -4.43 -3.41
CA LEU A 192 -17.10 -4.73 -4.12
C LEU A 192 -16.71 -3.62 -5.11
N LYS A 193 -17.69 -3.00 -5.77
CA LYS A 193 -17.47 -1.86 -6.66
C LYS A 193 -16.95 -0.65 -5.89
N GLN A 194 -17.51 -0.35 -4.71
CA GLN A 194 -17.04 0.74 -3.86
C GLN A 194 -15.61 0.49 -3.37
N ALA A 195 -15.36 -0.70 -2.81
CA ALA A 195 -14.02 -1.12 -2.35
C ALA A 195 -12.98 -1.03 -3.47
N SER A 196 -13.30 -1.55 -4.66
CA SER A 196 -12.40 -1.48 -5.82
C SER A 196 -12.14 -0.05 -6.29
N GLY A 197 -13.16 0.81 -6.23
CA GLY A 197 -13.03 2.24 -6.53
C GLY A 197 -12.05 2.93 -5.58
N VAL A 198 -12.11 2.63 -4.28
CA VAL A 198 -11.13 3.14 -3.30
C VAL A 198 -9.72 2.69 -3.66
N SER A 199 -9.53 1.38 -3.91
CA SER A 199 -8.20 0.82 -4.22
C SER A 199 -7.57 1.47 -5.47
N GLN A 200 -8.35 1.67 -6.54
CA GLN A 200 -7.79 2.15 -7.81
C GLN A 200 -7.58 3.66 -7.86
N ASN A 201 -8.48 4.42 -7.25
CA ASN A 201 -8.41 5.88 -7.32
C ASN A 201 -7.41 6.43 -6.30
N TYR A 202 -7.25 5.79 -5.15
CA TYR A 202 -6.52 6.35 -4.01
C TYR A 202 -5.28 5.54 -3.60
N TYR A 203 -5.20 4.27 -4.01
CA TYR A 203 -4.06 3.38 -3.75
C TYR A 203 -3.43 2.82 -5.04
N PRO A 204 -3.02 3.68 -6.00
CA PRO A 204 -2.44 3.22 -7.25
C PRO A 204 -1.20 2.36 -7.04
N GLU A 205 -1.03 1.37 -7.93
CA GLU A 205 0.15 0.50 -8.00
C GLU A 205 0.46 -0.26 -6.70
N ARG A 206 -0.56 -0.62 -5.91
CA ARG A 206 -0.41 -1.43 -4.67
C ARG A 206 -0.62 -2.94 -4.85
N LEU A 207 -1.18 -3.37 -5.98
CA LEU A 207 -1.35 -4.80 -6.28
C LEU A 207 -0.17 -5.33 -7.09
N GLY A 208 0.49 -6.38 -6.60
CA GLY A 208 1.61 -7.05 -7.27
C GLY A 208 1.13 -8.29 -8.02
N LYS A 209 0.50 -9.22 -7.31
CA LYS A 209 -0.11 -10.44 -7.86
C LYS A 209 -1.50 -10.65 -7.28
N LEU A 210 -2.43 -11.16 -8.09
CA LEU A 210 -3.78 -11.54 -7.65
C LEU A 210 -4.08 -12.97 -8.09
N TYR A 211 -4.23 -13.87 -7.13
CA TYR A 211 -4.62 -15.26 -7.35
C TYR A 211 -6.11 -15.43 -7.05
N LEU A 212 -6.88 -15.84 -8.05
CA LEU A 212 -8.28 -16.23 -7.87
C LEU A 212 -8.35 -17.75 -7.78
N ILE A 213 -8.79 -18.28 -6.64
CA ILE A 213 -8.87 -19.73 -6.40
C ILE A 213 -10.33 -20.16 -6.21
N ASN A 214 -10.59 -21.47 -6.38
CA ASN A 214 -11.92 -22.07 -6.28
C ASN A 214 -12.99 -21.34 -7.13
N ALA A 215 -12.59 -20.82 -8.29
CA ALA A 215 -13.49 -20.21 -9.25
C ALA A 215 -14.59 -21.21 -9.68
N PRO A 216 -15.88 -20.82 -9.68
CA PRO A 216 -16.98 -21.71 -10.04
C PRO A 216 -16.94 -22.12 -11.52
N TRP A 217 -17.52 -23.29 -11.85
CA TRP A 217 -17.74 -23.69 -13.24
C TRP A 217 -18.72 -22.71 -13.89
N GLY A 218 -18.27 -21.93 -14.89
CA GLY A 218 -18.95 -20.72 -15.37
C GLY A 218 -18.28 -19.39 -14.99
N PHE A 219 -17.03 -19.45 -14.50
CA PHE A 219 -16.21 -18.30 -14.08
C PHE A 219 -16.13 -17.15 -15.10
N SER A 220 -16.32 -17.35 -16.40
CA SER A 220 -16.29 -16.26 -17.39
C SER A 220 -17.24 -15.09 -17.05
N THR A 221 -18.40 -15.36 -16.45
CA THR A 221 -19.37 -14.34 -16.03
C THR A 221 -18.91 -13.59 -14.77
N VAL A 222 -18.44 -14.31 -13.74
CA VAL A 222 -17.90 -13.70 -12.50
C VAL A 222 -16.61 -12.94 -12.78
N PHE A 223 -15.77 -13.47 -13.68
CA PHE A 223 -14.55 -12.81 -14.12
C PHE A 223 -14.82 -11.56 -14.95
N SER A 224 -15.89 -11.54 -15.74
CA SER A 224 -16.32 -10.32 -16.44
C SER A 224 -16.72 -9.24 -15.45
N MET A 225 -17.37 -9.63 -14.34
CA MET A 225 -17.70 -8.74 -13.24
C MET A 225 -16.44 -8.21 -12.55
N VAL A 226 -15.50 -9.08 -12.18
CA VAL A 226 -14.21 -8.70 -11.58
C VAL A 226 -13.39 -7.81 -12.53
N LYS A 227 -13.31 -8.15 -13.83
CA LYS A 227 -12.65 -7.33 -14.85
C LYS A 227 -13.29 -5.96 -15.02
N SER A 228 -14.62 -5.86 -14.91
CA SER A 228 -15.31 -4.56 -15.01
C SER A 228 -14.90 -3.59 -13.91
N PHE A 229 -14.38 -4.12 -12.81
CA PHE A 229 -13.88 -3.31 -11.72
C PHE A 229 -12.45 -2.89 -11.93
N LEU A 230 -11.60 -3.73 -12.55
CA LEU A 230 -10.14 -3.60 -12.52
C LEU A 230 -9.59 -2.94 -13.79
N ASP A 231 -8.59 -2.07 -13.62
CA ASP A 231 -7.88 -1.47 -14.76
C ASP A 231 -7.08 -2.53 -15.55
N PRO A 232 -6.76 -2.28 -16.84
CA PRO A 232 -6.09 -3.26 -17.69
C PRO A 232 -4.70 -3.72 -17.20
N VAL A 233 -3.97 -2.90 -16.43
CA VAL A 233 -2.67 -3.29 -15.83
C VAL A 233 -2.93 -4.29 -14.71
N THR A 234 -3.93 -4.03 -13.88
CA THR A 234 -4.35 -4.97 -12.83
C THR A 234 -4.83 -6.30 -13.42
N VAL A 235 -5.57 -6.30 -14.54
CA VAL A 235 -6.03 -7.54 -15.19
C VAL A 235 -4.87 -8.45 -15.59
N LYS A 236 -3.71 -7.90 -15.98
CA LYS A 236 -2.52 -8.69 -16.32
C LYS A 236 -1.87 -9.38 -15.13
N LYS A 237 -2.13 -8.90 -13.91
CA LYS A 237 -1.63 -9.46 -12.65
C LYS A 237 -2.53 -10.58 -12.10
N ILE A 238 -3.63 -10.91 -12.78
CA ILE A 238 -4.60 -11.91 -12.35
C ILE A 238 -4.20 -13.31 -12.82
N HIS A 239 -4.06 -14.21 -11.85
CA HIS A 239 -3.84 -15.64 -12.03
C HIS A 239 -5.10 -16.38 -11.59
N VAL A 240 -5.87 -16.87 -12.57
CA VAL A 240 -7.06 -17.68 -12.30
C VAL A 240 -6.62 -19.13 -12.17
N LEU A 241 -6.72 -19.67 -10.97
CA LEU A 241 -6.27 -21.03 -10.67
C LEU A 241 -7.45 -21.99 -10.64
N ASN A 242 -7.27 -23.17 -11.24
CA ASN A 242 -8.24 -24.26 -11.20
C ASN A 242 -8.17 -25.00 -9.85
N SER A 243 -8.89 -26.12 -9.72
CA SER A 243 -8.94 -26.94 -8.50
C SER A 243 -7.58 -27.45 -7.99
N SER A 244 -6.51 -27.37 -8.78
CA SER A 244 -5.13 -27.71 -8.38
C SER A 244 -4.29 -26.51 -7.93
N TYR A 245 -4.96 -25.41 -7.54
CA TYR A 245 -4.33 -24.14 -7.13
C TYR A 245 -3.23 -24.27 -6.07
N GLY A 246 -3.26 -25.29 -5.20
CA GLY A 246 -2.26 -25.46 -4.14
C GLY A 246 -0.82 -25.51 -4.66
N LYS A 247 -0.57 -26.15 -5.81
CA LYS A 247 0.79 -26.18 -6.40
C LYS A 247 1.24 -24.80 -6.89
N GLU A 248 0.33 -24.07 -7.52
CA GLU A 248 0.59 -22.72 -8.06
C GLU A 248 0.76 -21.70 -6.92
N LEU A 249 -0.05 -21.80 -5.86
CA LEU A 249 0.15 -20.98 -4.66
C LEU A 249 1.48 -21.28 -3.98
N LEU A 250 1.87 -22.55 -3.84
CA LEU A 250 3.17 -22.94 -3.28
C LEU A 250 4.35 -22.57 -4.20
N ALA A 251 4.11 -22.33 -5.49
CA ALA A 251 5.12 -21.77 -6.38
C ALA A 251 5.43 -20.31 -6.00
N GLN A 252 4.44 -19.55 -5.51
CA GLN A 252 4.58 -18.14 -5.15
C GLN A 252 4.77 -17.86 -3.66
N VAL A 253 4.10 -18.58 -2.77
CA VAL A 253 4.11 -18.37 -1.32
C VAL A 253 4.88 -19.52 -0.67
N PRO A 254 5.83 -19.27 0.25
CA PRO A 254 6.50 -20.33 1.00
C PRO A 254 5.47 -21.21 1.73
N LYS A 255 5.74 -22.51 1.83
CA LYS A 255 4.79 -23.48 2.38
C LYS A 255 4.44 -23.16 3.84
N GLU A 256 5.45 -22.75 4.59
CA GLU A 256 5.41 -22.30 5.98
C GLU A 256 4.71 -20.95 6.20
N ASN A 257 4.52 -20.17 5.13
CA ASN A 257 3.82 -18.90 5.16
C ASN A 257 2.37 -19.02 4.70
N LEU A 258 2.03 -20.08 3.96
CA LEU A 258 0.69 -20.30 3.46
C LEU A 258 -0.16 -21.05 4.51
N PRO A 259 -1.40 -20.61 4.81
CA PRO A 259 -2.28 -21.34 5.71
C PRO A 259 -2.56 -22.77 5.23
N LYS A 260 -2.73 -23.71 6.18
CA LYS A 260 -3.03 -25.13 5.89
C LYS A 260 -4.23 -25.31 4.95
N GLU A 261 -5.26 -24.48 5.08
CA GLU A 261 -6.47 -24.54 4.23
C GLU A 261 -6.20 -24.29 2.75
N PHE A 262 -5.10 -23.61 2.40
CA PHE A 262 -4.70 -23.33 1.01
C PHE A 262 -3.57 -24.24 0.51
N GLY A 263 -3.22 -25.28 1.28
CA GLY A 263 -2.19 -26.26 0.92
C GLY A 263 -0.80 -26.00 1.51
N GLY A 264 -0.67 -25.01 2.40
CA GLY A 264 0.56 -24.76 3.15
C GLY A 264 0.66 -25.56 4.45
N THR A 265 1.49 -25.07 5.37
CA THR A 265 1.70 -25.68 6.71
C THR A 265 1.51 -24.69 7.85
N CYS A 266 1.23 -23.42 7.56
CA CYS A 266 1.05 -22.42 8.61
C CYS A 266 -0.24 -22.65 9.41
N GLU A 267 -0.11 -22.55 10.73
CA GLU A 267 -1.19 -22.61 11.70
C GLU A 267 -0.82 -21.69 12.86
N CYS A 268 -1.60 -20.63 13.06
CA CYS A 268 -1.37 -19.65 14.12
C CYS A 268 -2.31 -19.93 15.31
N PRO A 269 -1.88 -19.64 16.55
CA PRO A 269 -2.80 -19.60 17.69
C PRO A 269 -3.97 -18.65 17.40
N GLY A 270 -5.21 -19.13 17.51
CA GLY A 270 -6.42 -18.34 17.23
C GLY A 270 -6.79 -18.22 15.75
N GLY A 271 -6.05 -18.88 14.84
CA GLY A 271 -6.31 -18.86 13.39
C GLY A 271 -5.44 -17.85 12.64
N CYS A 272 -4.98 -18.22 11.43
CA CYS A 272 -4.16 -17.34 10.60
C CYS A 272 -4.89 -16.02 10.29
N GLU A 273 -6.22 -16.07 10.16
CA GLU A 273 -7.09 -14.94 9.86
C GLU A 273 -7.13 -13.83 10.92
N LEU A 274 -6.74 -14.14 12.16
CA LEU A 274 -6.72 -13.18 13.27
C LEU A 274 -5.30 -12.85 13.73
N SER A 275 -4.28 -13.49 13.15
CA SER A 275 -2.89 -13.40 13.59
C SER A 275 -2.22 -12.07 13.25
N ASP A 276 -2.49 -11.54 12.04
CA ASP A 276 -1.72 -10.44 11.43
C ASP A 276 -0.19 -10.68 11.47
N GLU A 277 0.24 -11.95 11.51
CA GLU A 277 1.67 -12.30 11.54
C GLU A 277 2.39 -11.81 10.29
N GLY A 278 3.61 -11.32 10.44
CA GLY A 278 4.48 -10.93 9.33
C GLY A 278 5.67 -10.08 9.77
N PRO A 279 6.51 -9.63 8.82
CA PRO A 279 7.72 -8.85 9.14
C PRO A 279 7.44 -7.59 9.95
N TRP A 280 6.24 -7.01 9.82
CA TRP A 280 5.80 -5.85 10.59
C TRP A 280 5.55 -6.10 12.07
N GLN A 281 5.56 -7.36 12.53
CA GLN A 281 5.52 -7.73 13.95
C GLN A 281 6.86 -8.29 14.46
N GLU A 282 7.85 -8.48 13.57
CA GLU A 282 9.17 -9.01 13.93
C GLU A 282 10.10 -7.88 14.37
N ALA A 283 10.65 -7.94 15.58
CA ALA A 283 11.45 -6.84 16.16
C ALA A 283 12.68 -6.42 15.32
N GLU A 284 13.19 -7.32 14.47
CA GLU A 284 14.30 -7.05 13.56
C GLU A 284 13.91 -6.09 12.41
N TRP A 285 12.64 -6.10 12.00
CA TRP A 285 12.17 -5.43 10.78
C TRP A 285 11.09 -4.38 11.04
N ALA A 286 10.32 -4.56 12.11
CA ALA A 286 9.27 -3.67 12.54
C ALA A 286 9.85 -2.36 13.09
N LYS A 287 9.24 -1.25 12.69
CA LYS A 287 9.50 0.07 13.23
C LYS A 287 8.17 0.79 13.45
N PRO A 288 8.11 1.76 14.38
CA PRO A 288 6.90 2.57 14.57
C PRO A 288 6.51 3.24 13.25
N PRO A 289 5.24 3.12 12.83
CA PRO A 289 4.79 3.80 11.63
C PRO A 289 4.73 5.31 11.85
N LYS A 290 4.88 6.10 10.78
CA LYS A 290 4.86 7.56 10.83
C LYS A 290 3.57 8.06 11.48
N TRP A 291 2.43 7.46 11.14
CA TRP A 291 1.13 7.82 11.71
C TRP A 291 0.98 7.51 13.21
N ALA A 292 1.87 6.72 13.84
CA ALA A 292 1.84 6.49 15.29
C ALA A 292 2.47 7.65 16.08
N THR A 293 3.26 8.51 15.43
CA THR A 293 3.87 9.68 16.08
C THR A 293 2.92 10.87 15.95
N PRO A 294 2.58 11.59 17.04
CA PRO A 294 1.75 12.79 16.97
C PRO A 294 2.37 13.86 16.03
N LYS A 295 1.53 14.57 15.27
CA LYS A 295 1.97 15.57 14.27
C LYS A 295 2.87 16.69 14.85
N GLU A 296 2.74 16.97 16.14
CA GLU A 296 3.54 17.97 16.86
C GLU A 296 5.02 17.59 16.96
N GLU A 297 5.33 16.29 17.04
CA GLU A 297 6.70 15.78 17.11
C GLU A 297 7.34 15.60 15.72
N GLN A 298 6.52 15.42 14.68
CA GLN A 298 6.99 15.27 13.28
C GLN A 298 7.52 16.58 12.69
N ASN A 299 7.03 17.75 13.15
CA ASN A 299 7.47 19.06 12.67
C ASN A 299 8.80 19.53 13.31
N VAL A 300 9.41 18.74 14.19
CA VAL A 300 10.72 19.04 14.84
C VAL A 300 11.88 18.51 13.98
N ILE A 301 11.77 18.60 12.64
CA ILE A 301 12.97 18.54 11.79
C ILE A 301 13.72 19.84 12.04
N LYS A 302 14.81 19.72 12.80
CA LYS A 302 15.73 20.80 13.13
C LYS A 302 16.28 21.39 11.83
N ASN A 303 15.81 22.58 11.48
CA ASN A 303 16.57 23.52 10.66
C ASN A 303 17.76 24.01 11.49
N GLU A 304 18.74 23.15 11.74
CA GLU A 304 20.07 23.57 12.17
C GLU A 304 20.95 23.55 10.92
N ASP A 305 20.96 24.69 10.22
CA ASP A 305 21.98 25.05 9.25
C ASP A 305 23.31 25.19 10.03
N PRO A 306 24.35 24.36 9.79
CA PRO A 306 25.61 24.51 10.46
C PRO A 306 26.38 25.69 9.85
N GLY A 307 26.05 26.88 10.36
CA GLY A 307 26.96 28.02 10.54
C GLY A 307 27.89 28.36 9.37
N LEU A 308 27.37 29.10 8.39
CA LEU A 308 28.16 30.08 7.65
C LEU A 308 28.41 31.31 8.55
N GLU A 309 29.38 31.24 9.46
CA GLU A 309 29.97 32.46 10.02
C GLU A 309 31.02 33.00 9.04
N LYS A 310 30.58 33.88 8.15
CA LYS A 310 31.45 34.92 7.59
C LYS A 310 31.56 36.03 8.64
N LYS A 311 32.78 36.32 9.08
CA LYS A 311 33.13 37.65 9.60
C LYS A 311 34.25 38.21 8.75
N ASP A 312 33.84 39.21 7.97
CA ASP A 312 34.69 40.05 7.14
C ASP A 312 35.64 40.90 7.99
N GLU A 313 36.69 41.31 7.30
CA GLU A 313 37.86 42.08 7.71
C GLU A 313 37.50 43.44 8.35
N GLU A 314 38.10 43.75 9.51
CA GLU A 314 38.32 45.13 9.95
C GLU A 314 39.78 45.49 9.74
N ALA A 315 40.03 46.35 8.75
CA ALA A 315 41.26 47.10 8.61
C ALA A 315 40.92 48.59 8.76
N GLN A 316 41.41 49.23 9.84
CA GLN A 316 42.00 50.56 9.76
C GLN A 316 42.75 50.95 11.06
N GLU A 317 44.07 51.09 10.87
CA GLU A 317 44.98 52.10 11.40
C GLU A 317 44.83 52.59 12.85
N THR A 318 45.89 52.39 13.65
CA THR A 318 46.51 53.49 14.42
C THR A 318 47.97 53.17 14.78
N SER A 319 48.85 53.99 14.21
CA SER A 319 50.21 54.40 14.59
C SER A 319 50.88 53.84 15.88
N GLN A 320 52.09 53.30 15.66
CA GLN A 320 53.29 53.30 16.55
C GLN A 320 53.56 54.70 17.20
N PRO A 321 54.48 54.89 18.20
CA PRO A 321 55.73 54.12 18.44
C PRO A 321 56.23 53.93 19.90
N THR A 322 57.28 53.09 20.03
CA THR A 322 58.41 53.10 21.00
C THR A 322 58.11 52.83 22.49
N ALA A 323 58.86 52.04 23.26
CA ALA A 323 60.28 51.65 23.21
C ALA A 323 60.50 50.21 23.68
#